data_AF-A0A6P4E4B6-F1
#
_entry.id   AF-A0A6P4E4B6-F1
#
_cell.length_a   1.000
_cell.length_b   1.000
_cell.length_c   1.000
_cell.angle_alpha   90.00
_cell.angle_beta   90.00
_cell.angle_gamma   90.00
#
_symmetry.space_group_name_H-M   'P 1'
#
loop_
_entity.id
_entity.type
_entity.pdbx_description
1 polymer ?
#
loop_
_entity_poly.entity_id
_entity_poly.type
_entity_poly.pdbx_seq_one_letter_code
_entity_poly.pdbx_strand_id
1 'polypeptide(L)'
;MVIREGSNVTLKCAATGSPTPTITWRREGGELIPLPNGAEAVAFNGSFLTIAKVRRLNMGAYLCIASNGIPPTVSKRVMLIVH
;
A
#
# COMPACT_ATOMS: atom_id res chain seq x y z
N MET A 1 6.04 9.90 4.34
CA MET A 1 5.73 10.77 3.19
C MET A 1 4.58 11.68 3.59
N VAL A 2 4.66 12.97 3.28
CA VAL A 2 3.66 13.97 3.67
C VAL A 2 2.97 14.48 2.40
N ILE A 3 1.64 14.39 2.35
CA ILE A 3 0.82 14.70 1.18
C ILE A 3 -0.22 15.73 1.56
N ARG A 4 -0.55 16.65 0.64
CA ARG A 4 -1.62 17.63 0.87
C ARG A 4 -2.98 16.96 0.73
N GLU A 5 -3.89 17.24 1.66
CA GLU A 5 -5.28 16.77 1.60
C GLU A 5 -5.94 17.11 0.24
N GLY A 6 -6.69 16.16 -0.30
CA GLY A 6 -7.30 16.25 -1.63
C GLY A 6 -6.38 15.86 -2.80
N SER A 7 -5.08 15.65 -2.58
CA SER A 7 -4.15 15.21 -3.63
C SER A 7 -4.26 13.70 -3.90
N ASN A 8 -3.80 13.26 -5.07
CA ASN A 8 -3.59 11.84 -5.34
C ASN A 8 -2.19 11.43 -4.89
N VAL A 9 -2.05 10.19 -4.44
CA VAL A 9 -0.74 9.63 -4.12
C VAL A 9 -0.57 8.20 -4.60
N THR A 10 0.63 7.86 -5.03
CA THR A 10 1.00 6.51 -5.44
C THR A 10 2.14 5.99 -4.58
N LEU A 11 1.86 4.95 -3.81
CA LEU A 11 2.87 4.20 -3.06
C LEU A 11 3.51 3.19 -4.00
N LYS A 12 4.85 3.20 -4.06
CA LYS A 12 5.62 2.27 -4.89
C LYS A 12 6.35 1.26 -4.02
N CYS A 13 6.27 0.00 -4.42
CA CYS A 13 7.05 -1.08 -3.84
C CYS A 13 7.50 -2.03 -4.95
N ALA A 14 8.74 -2.49 -4.86
CA ALA A 14 9.31 -3.45 -5.78
C ALA A 14 10.14 -4.45 -4.98
N ALA A 15 10.10 -5.70 -5.40
CA ALA A 15 10.90 -6.78 -4.84
C ALA A 15 11.46 -7.62 -5.99
N THR A 16 12.58 -8.26 -5.73
CA THR A 16 13.24 -9.20 -6.63
C THR A 16 13.33 -10.56 -5.94
N GLY A 17 13.38 -11.63 -6.72
CA GLY A 17 13.44 -13.00 -6.22
C GLY A 17 13.20 -14.02 -7.33
N SER A 18 13.54 -15.28 -7.08
CA SER A 18 13.20 -16.40 -7.94
C SER A 18 12.50 -17.48 -7.12
N PRO A 19 11.23 -17.82 -7.40
CA PRO A 19 10.33 -17.21 -8.38
C PRO A 19 10.10 -15.71 -8.13
N THR A 20 9.64 -14.98 -9.15
CA THR A 20 9.33 -13.54 -9.04
C THR A 20 8.31 -13.29 -7.93
N PRO A 21 8.58 -12.42 -6.95
CA PRO A 21 7.64 -12.17 -5.85
C PRO A 21 6.38 -11.43 -6.31
N THR A 22 5.24 -11.81 -5.73
CA THR A 22 4.00 -11.04 -5.80
C THR A 22 4.00 -9.96 -4.74
N ILE A 23 3.59 -8.75 -5.10
CA ILE A 23 3.44 -7.61 -4.18
C ILE A 23 1.97 -7.45 -3.76
N THR A 24 1.74 -7.38 -2.46
CA THR A 24 0.42 -7.11 -1.86
C THR A 24 0.53 -5.97 -0.84
N TRP A 25 -0.41 -5.04 -0.90
CA TRP A 25 -0.55 -3.93 0.04
C TRP A 25 -1.67 -4.19 1.05
N ARG A 26 -1.45 -3.78 2.29
CA ARG A 26 -2.45 -3.76 3.39
C ARG A 26 -2.24 -2.54 4.27
N ARG A 27 -3.25 -2.09 5.01
CA ARG A 27 -3.05 -1.14 6.12
C ARG A 27 -2.65 -1.91 7.38
N GLU A 28 -1.66 -1.39 8.10
CA GLU A 28 -1.14 -2.01 9.32
C GLU A 28 -2.21 -2.11 10.43
N GLY A 29 -3.10 -1.11 10.52
CA GLY A 29 -4.20 -1.09 11.49
C GLY A 29 -5.40 -1.97 11.12
N GLY A 30 -5.36 -2.66 9.97
CA GLY A 30 -6.43 -3.53 9.49
C GLY A 30 -7.59 -2.80 8.81
N GLU A 31 -7.52 -1.47 8.66
CA GLU A 31 -8.53 -0.71 7.92
C GLU A 31 -8.48 -1.04 6.42
N LEU A 32 -9.60 -0.81 5.74
CA LEU A 32 -9.66 -1.01 4.31
C LEU A 32 -8.81 0.04 3.56
N ILE A 33 -8.26 -0.39 2.43
CA ILE A 33 -7.57 0.46 1.47
C ILE A 33 -8.63 1.09 0.57
N PRO A 34 -8.73 2.43 0.52
CA PRO A 34 -9.57 3.12 -0.46
C PRO A 34 -8.94 3.03 -1.84
N LEU A 35 -9.69 2.56 -2.82
CA LEU A 35 -9.26 2.43 -4.22
C LEU A 35 -9.76 3.62 -5.06
N PRO A 36 -9.09 3.95 -6.19
CA PRO A 36 -9.46 5.11 -7.02
C PRO A 36 -10.88 5.05 -7.60
N ASN A 37 -11.45 3.86 -7.75
CA ASN A 37 -12.82 3.66 -8.24
C ASN A 37 -13.89 3.83 -7.15
N GLY A 38 -13.50 4.21 -5.92
CA GLY A 38 -14.41 4.37 -4.78
C GLY A 38 -14.71 3.08 -4.01
N ALA A 39 -14.19 1.93 -4.46
CA ALA A 39 -14.26 0.68 -3.71
C ALA A 39 -13.25 0.67 -2.56
N GLU A 40 -13.47 -0.23 -1.60
CA GLU A 40 -12.57 -0.48 -0.48
C GLU A 40 -12.13 -1.95 -0.48
N ALA A 41 -10.87 -2.20 -0.15
CA ALA A 41 -10.31 -3.55 -0.17
C ALA A 41 -9.43 -3.83 1.07
N VAL A 42 -9.51 -5.05 1.60
CA VAL A 42 -8.64 -5.51 2.68
C VAL A 42 -7.17 -5.60 2.21
N ALA A 43 -6.97 -5.90 0.93
CA ALA A 43 -5.66 -5.99 0.32
C ALA A 43 -5.70 -5.57 -1.16
N PHE A 44 -4.58 -5.05 -1.66
CA PHE A 44 -4.43 -4.67 -3.07
C PHE A 44 -3.16 -5.29 -3.66
N ASN A 45 -3.28 -6.00 -4.79
CA ASN A 45 -2.14 -6.61 -5.47
C ASN A 45 -1.55 -5.66 -6.51
N GLY A 46 -0.24 -5.44 -6.45
CA GLY A 46 0.49 -4.65 -7.43
C GLY A 46 1.61 -3.80 -6.84
N SER A 47 2.60 -3.50 -7.67
CA SER A 47 3.77 -2.70 -7.29
C SER A 47 3.45 -1.23 -7.01
N PHE A 48 2.28 -0.76 -7.46
CA PHE A 48 1.84 0.63 -7.33
C PHE A 48 0.43 0.67 -6.72
N LEU A 49 0.31 1.22 -5.52
CA LEU A 49 -0.98 1.48 -4.89
C LEU A 49 -1.29 2.97 -5.00
N THR A 50 -2.33 3.32 -5.76
CA THR A 50 -2.79 4.70 -5.89
C THR A 50 -3.99 4.95 -5.00
N ILE A 51 -3.93 6.01 -4.20
CA ILE A 51 -5.03 6.52 -3.38
C ILE A 51 -5.39 7.90 -3.93
N ALA A 52 -6.63 8.05 -4.41
CA ALA A 52 -7.12 9.30 -4.97
C ALA A 52 -7.70 10.20 -3.88
N LYS A 53 -7.51 11.52 -4.01
CA LYS A 53 -8.08 12.55 -3.14
C LYS A 53 -7.91 12.23 -1.65
N VAL A 54 -6.66 12.02 -1.23
CA VAL A 54 -6.33 11.59 0.15
C VAL A 54 -6.94 12.51 1.19
N ARG A 55 -7.45 11.93 2.27
CA ARG A 55 -7.99 12.61 3.45
C ARG A 55 -7.21 12.22 4.68
N ARG A 56 -7.37 12.98 5.77
CA ARG A 56 -6.73 12.65 7.07
C ARG A 56 -7.03 11.23 7.57
N LEU A 57 -8.22 10.70 7.28
CA LEU A 57 -8.59 9.31 7.62
C LEU A 57 -7.79 8.23 6.85
N ASN A 58 -7.16 8.60 5.73
CA ASN A 58 -6.29 7.70 4.98
C ASN A 58 -4.87 7.66 5.56
N MET A 59 -4.54 8.50 6.55
CA MET A 59 -3.24 8.44 7.21
C MET A 59 -3.02 7.09 7.89
N GLY A 60 -1.74 6.76 8.08
CA GLY A 60 -1.32 5.57 8.79
C GLY A 60 -0.24 4.81 8.04
N ALA A 61 0.10 3.65 8.58
CA ALA A 61 1.09 2.77 8.00
C ALA A 61 0.45 1.82 7.00
N TYR A 62 1.03 1.77 5.81
CA TYR A 62 0.75 0.80 4.76
C TYR A 62 1.89 -0.19 4.70
N LEU A 63 1.56 -1.47 4.66
CA LEU A 63 2.51 -2.56 4.53
C LEU A 63 2.52 -3.02 3.07
N CYS A 64 3.68 -2.93 2.42
CA CYS A 64 3.96 -3.69 1.21
C CYS A 64 4.53 -5.04 1.63
N ILE A 65 3.94 -6.12 1.14
CA ILE A 65 4.32 -7.50 1.44
C ILE A 65 4.75 -8.14 0.12
N ALA A 66 5.95 -8.70 0.09
CA ALA A 66 6.49 -9.41 -1.06
C ALA A 66 6.65 -10.89 -0.73
N SER A 67 5.99 -11.76 -1.48
CA SER A 67 6.07 -13.20 -1.31
C SER A 67 6.20 -13.91 -2.65
N ASN A 68 7.13 -14.85 -2.74
CA ASN A 68 7.28 -15.76 -3.88
C ASN A 68 6.98 -17.22 -3.48
N GLY A 69 6.30 -17.44 -2.36
CA GLY A 69 6.04 -18.78 -1.81
C GLY A 69 7.23 -19.41 -1.08
N ILE A 70 8.40 -18.78 -1.07
CA ILE A 70 9.59 -19.24 -0.33
C ILE A 70 9.77 -18.36 0.90
N PRO A 71 9.71 -18.92 2.13
CA PRO A 71 9.97 -18.16 3.34
C PRO A 71 11.43 -17.64 3.42
N PRO A 72 11.67 -16.48 4.07
CA PRO A 72 10.67 -15.62 4.71
C PRO A 72 9.97 -14.69 3.71
N THR A 73 8.68 -14.45 3.92
CA THR A 73 7.98 -13.32 3.30
C THR A 73 8.55 -12.02 3.87
N VAL A 74 8.93 -11.08 3.01
CA VAL A 74 9.47 -9.79 3.43
C VAL A 74 8.41 -8.71 3.33
N SER A 75 8.47 -7.71 4.21
CA SER A 75 7.56 -6.58 4.19
C SER A 75 8.29 -5.26 4.42
N LYS A 76 7.74 -4.19 3.84
CA LYS A 76 8.19 -2.82 4.04
C LYS A 76 7.03 -1.95 4.51
N ARG A 77 7.27 -1.20 5.59
CA ARG A 77 6.32 -0.25 6.17
C ARG A 77 6.48 1.12 5.52
N VAL A 78 5.36 1.71 5.09
CA VAL A 78 5.30 3.03 4.44
C VAL A 78 4.30 3.90 5.19
N MET A 79 4.77 5.01 5.77
CA MET A 79 3.92 5.93 6.52
C MET A 79 3.35 7.02 5.62
N LEU A 80 2.02 7.04 5.46
CA LEU A 80 1.27 8.10 4.80
C LEU A 80 0.81 9.13 5.84
N ILE A 81 1.27 10.36 5.68
CA ILE A 81 0.87 11.51 6.49
C ILE A 81 0.18 12.49 5.54
N VAL A 82 -0.96 13.04 5.95
CA VAL A 82 -1.74 14.02 5.20
C VAL A 82 -1.76 15.34 5.98
N HIS A 83 -1.61 16.48 5.32
CA HIS A 83 -1.69 17.81 5.92
C HIS A 83 -2.74 18.66 5.23
#